data_AF-D8TPM0-F1
#
_entry.id   AF-D8TPM0-F1
#
_cell.length_a   1.000
_cell.length_b   1.000
_cell.length_c   1.000
_cell.angle_alpha   90.00
_cell.angle_beta   90.00
_cell.angle_gamma   90.00
#
_symmetry.space_group_name_H-M   'P 1'
#
loop_
_entity.id
_entity.type
_entity.pdbx_description
1 polymer ?
#
loop_
_entity_poly.entity_id
_entity_poly.type
_entity_poly.pdbx_seq_one_letter_code
_entity_poly.pdbx_strand_id
1 'polypeptide(L)'
;MFARVRCCTRGLEGMKFFTSGRTGGGVLVMETVTVGWQMNERNVYWNDDLKTRLIKRIASDELGISDEDMDERLQQLGALLPGLQSRLAKVSWGSAPPKLVARLAANTGEVAQRLLRLKITFPQANLSTMVGNRLSLLLDDEMGQVEAAAERLRELLPGIHLDRFVETFPLVLDVECFEMALEDARRILPGTDVTAMLRSNPDIILSLVKGKNLIPYDQISNPWT
;
A
#
# COMPACT_ATOMS: atom_id res chain seq x y z
N MET A 1 -38.47 8.20 -0.03
CA MET A 1 -37.54 9.08 0.71
C MET A 1 -36.40 9.46 -0.22
N PHE A 2 -36.47 10.65 -0.82
CA PHE A 2 -35.40 11.23 -1.64
C PHE A 2 -35.08 12.61 -1.07
N ALA A 3 -33.91 12.76 -0.47
CA ALA A 3 -33.46 14.04 0.08
C ALA A 3 -32.69 14.82 -0.99
N ARG A 4 -33.28 15.97 -1.37
CA ARG A 4 -32.76 16.98 -2.28
C ARG A 4 -31.71 17.83 -1.53
N VAL A 5 -30.46 17.84 -2.00
CA VAL A 5 -29.44 18.79 -1.55
C VAL A 5 -29.66 20.12 -2.28
N ARG A 6 -29.94 21.18 -1.52
CA ARG A 6 -30.05 22.56 -2.02
C ARG A 6 -28.65 23.16 -2.18
N CYS A 7 -28.32 23.54 -3.41
CA CYS A 7 -27.23 24.45 -3.73
C CYS A 7 -27.67 25.87 -3.32
N CYS A 8 -26.89 26.55 -2.47
CA CYS A 8 -27.17 27.92 -2.03
C CYS A 8 -26.14 28.85 -2.66
N THR A 9 -26.50 29.46 -3.78
CA THR A 9 -25.83 30.60 -4.41
C THR A 9 -26.32 31.90 -3.75
N ARG A 10 -25.41 32.62 -3.08
CA ARG A 10 -25.55 34.03 -2.65
C ARG A 10 -24.14 34.64 -2.76
N GLY A 11 -23.90 35.83 -3.29
CA GLY A 11 -24.75 36.89 -3.81
C GLY A 11 -23.78 38.03 -4.14
N LEU A 12 -23.85 38.52 -5.38
CA LEU A 12 -23.22 39.75 -5.83
C LEU A 12 -23.89 40.97 -5.18
N GLU A 13 -23.22 42.11 -5.31
CA GLU A 13 -23.71 43.50 -5.18
C GLU A 13 -23.43 44.22 -3.85
N GLY A 14 -22.62 45.28 -3.96
CA GLY A 14 -22.31 46.19 -2.85
C GLY A 14 -21.44 47.38 -3.27
N MET A 15 -21.75 47.97 -4.42
CA MET A 15 -21.10 49.17 -4.95
C MET A 15 -21.69 50.41 -4.25
N LYS A 16 -20.89 51.15 -3.47
CA LYS A 16 -21.19 52.54 -3.12
C LYS A 16 -19.94 53.41 -3.25
N PHE A 17 -19.95 54.18 -4.33
CA PHE A 17 -19.15 55.38 -4.56
C PHE A 17 -19.35 56.38 -3.42
N PHE A 18 -18.25 56.88 -2.86
CA PHE A 18 -18.23 58.14 -2.13
C PHE A 18 -17.10 59.00 -2.70
N THR A 19 -17.48 60.03 -3.44
CA THR A 19 -16.60 61.06 -3.98
C THR A 19 -16.42 62.16 -2.93
N SER A 20 -15.19 62.46 -2.54
CA SER A 20 -14.84 63.70 -1.86
C SER A 20 -13.37 64.02 -2.16
N GLY A 21 -13.15 65.16 -2.83
CA GLY A 21 -11.85 65.54 -3.35
C GLY A 21 -10.92 66.16 -2.33
N ARG A 22 -9.61 66.11 -2.63
CA ARG A 22 -8.65 67.19 -2.32
C ARG A 22 -7.37 67.02 -3.13
N THR A 23 -7.10 68.07 -3.90
CA THR A 23 -5.81 68.64 -4.31
C THR A 23 -4.54 68.11 -3.65
N GLY A 24 -3.56 67.77 -4.50
CA GLY A 24 -2.17 68.19 -4.29
C GLY A 24 -1.15 67.06 -4.08
N GLY A 25 -0.08 67.10 -4.87
CA GLY A 25 1.22 66.52 -4.53
C GLY A 25 1.47 65.14 -5.13
N GLY A 26 2.50 65.05 -5.97
CA GLY A 26 2.87 63.84 -6.69
C GLY A 26 3.14 62.65 -5.78
N VAL A 27 2.73 61.47 -6.24
CA VAL A 27 3.17 60.19 -5.70
C VAL A 27 3.36 59.23 -6.87
N LEU A 28 4.51 58.57 -6.81
CA LEU A 28 5.03 57.54 -7.69
C LEU A 28 3.93 56.58 -8.19
N VAL A 29 4.01 56.26 -9.47
CA VAL A 29 3.32 55.12 -10.08
C VAL A 29 3.74 53.86 -9.31
N MET A 30 2.93 53.43 -8.34
CA MET A 30 2.93 52.05 -7.89
C MET A 30 2.21 51.27 -8.98
N GLU A 31 2.99 50.65 -9.86
CA GLU A 31 2.52 49.46 -10.57
C GLU A 31 1.97 48.52 -9.51
N THR A 32 0.66 48.32 -9.54
CA THR A 32 0.04 47.21 -8.84
C THR A 32 0.73 45.96 -9.37
N VAL A 33 1.58 45.35 -8.54
CA VAL A 33 2.07 44.01 -8.80
C VAL A 33 0.83 43.14 -8.76
N THR A 34 0.22 42.94 -9.91
CA THR A 34 -0.72 41.85 -10.16
C THR A 34 0.11 40.60 -9.92
N VAL A 35 0.05 40.08 -8.68
CA VAL A 35 0.55 38.75 -8.36
C VAL A 35 -0.36 37.81 -9.13
N GLY A 36 -0.01 37.59 -10.39
CA GLY A 36 -0.58 36.53 -11.19
C GLY A 36 -0.24 35.25 -10.46
N TRP A 37 -1.24 34.63 -9.84
CA TRP A 37 -1.20 33.23 -9.47
C TRP A 37 -1.14 32.41 -10.76
N GLN A 38 -0.06 32.54 -11.53
CA GLN A 38 0.39 31.47 -12.40
C GLN A 38 0.98 30.43 -11.46
N MET A 39 0.09 29.65 -10.84
CA MET A 39 0.48 28.36 -10.28
C MET A 39 1.19 27.63 -11.42
N ASN A 40 2.47 27.36 -11.21
CA ASN A 40 3.28 26.56 -12.11
C ASN A 40 2.82 25.09 -12.00
N GLU A 41 1.61 24.80 -12.45
CA GLU A 41 0.98 23.46 -12.42
C GLU A 41 1.79 22.45 -13.23
N ARG A 42 2.65 22.91 -14.15
CA ARG A 42 3.49 22.05 -15.01
C ARG A 42 4.73 21.48 -14.33
N ASN A 43 5.10 21.97 -13.14
CA ASN A 43 6.31 21.50 -12.45
C ASN A 43 6.05 21.18 -10.98
N VAL A 44 4.87 20.65 -10.66
CA VAL A 44 4.67 19.96 -9.37
C VAL A 44 5.44 18.64 -9.47
N TYR A 45 6.74 18.72 -9.16
CA TYR A 45 7.54 17.53 -8.94
C TYR A 45 6.91 16.76 -7.78
N TRP A 46 6.34 15.60 -8.09
CA TRP A 46 5.65 14.75 -7.12
C TRP A 46 6.69 14.15 -6.17
N ASN A 47 7.10 14.95 -5.18
CA ASN A 47 8.07 14.57 -4.18
C ASN A 47 7.43 13.56 -3.19
N ASP A 48 8.23 12.69 -2.61
CA ASP A 48 7.78 11.65 -1.67
C ASP A 48 7.13 12.26 -0.41
N ASP A 49 7.50 13.50 -0.06
CA ASP A 49 6.85 14.25 1.02
C ASP A 49 5.40 14.65 0.68
N LEU A 50 5.15 15.18 -0.53
CA LEU A 50 3.79 15.54 -0.98
C LEU A 50 2.89 14.30 -1.09
N LYS A 51 3.46 13.19 -1.57
CA LYS A 51 2.81 11.88 -1.62
C LYS A 51 2.37 11.41 -0.24
N THR A 52 3.30 11.45 0.72
CA THR A 52 3.05 11.01 2.09
C THR A 52 1.96 11.85 2.74
N ARG A 53 1.98 13.17 2.56
CA ARG A 53 0.92 14.07 3.06
C ARG A 53 -0.44 13.77 2.44
N LEU A 54 -0.50 13.47 1.13
CA LEU A 54 -1.75 13.10 0.47
C LEU A 54 -2.32 11.80 1.03
N ILE A 55 -1.49 10.76 1.18
CA ILE A 55 -1.92 9.46 1.72
C ILE A 55 -2.42 9.61 3.16
N LYS A 56 -1.69 10.37 3.99
CA LYS A 56 -2.10 10.68 5.36
C LYS A 56 -3.48 11.34 5.39
N ARG A 57 -3.69 12.37 4.57
CA ARG A 57 -4.97 13.09 4.49
C ARG A 57 -6.12 12.21 4.00
N ILE A 58 -5.89 11.35 3.02
CA ILE A 58 -6.91 10.42 2.54
C ILE A 58 -7.22 9.38 3.63
N ALA A 59 -6.20 8.85 4.31
CA ALA A 59 -6.37 7.88 5.37
C ALA A 59 -7.07 8.47 6.62
N SER A 60 -6.78 9.72 6.97
CA SER A 60 -7.45 10.42 8.07
C SER A 60 -8.92 10.69 7.77
N ASP A 61 -9.23 11.12 6.53
CA ASP A 61 -10.61 11.33 6.06
C ASP A 61 -11.42 10.03 6.05
N GLU A 62 -10.83 8.92 5.60
CA GLU A 62 -11.48 7.60 5.59
C GLU A 62 -11.77 7.06 7.01
N LEU A 63 -10.93 7.39 7.99
CA LEU A 63 -11.11 6.97 9.39
C LEU A 63 -11.90 7.99 10.23
N GLY A 64 -12.11 9.20 9.72
CA GLY A 64 -12.72 10.31 10.46
C GLY A 64 -11.92 10.75 11.67
N ILE A 65 -10.59 10.64 11.64
CA ILE A 65 -9.68 11.06 12.72
C ILE A 65 -8.90 12.31 12.34
N SER A 66 -8.32 13.01 13.32
CA SER A 66 -7.46 14.16 13.03
C SER A 66 -6.14 13.73 12.37
N ASP A 67 -5.51 14.64 11.62
CA ASP A 67 -4.20 14.39 11.01
C ASP A 67 -3.11 14.13 12.08
N GLU A 68 -3.24 14.77 13.25
CA GLU A 68 -2.34 14.59 14.39
C GLU A 68 -2.46 13.17 14.96
N ASP A 69 -3.68 12.68 15.20
CA ASP A 69 -3.92 11.30 15.69
C ASP A 69 -3.42 10.25 14.69
N MET A 70 -3.57 10.52 13.39
CA MET A 70 -3.07 9.64 12.34
C MET A 70 -1.53 9.57 12.36
N ASP A 71 -0.87 10.70 12.58
CA ASP A 71 0.59 10.76 12.68
C ASP A 71 1.11 10.02 13.91
N GLU A 72 0.44 10.13 15.07
CA GLU A 72 0.78 9.34 16.25
C GLU A 72 0.65 7.83 15.98
N ARG A 73 -0.44 7.40 15.34
CA ARG A 73 -0.65 5.99 14.99
C ARG A 73 0.40 5.48 14.01
N LEU A 74 0.81 6.29 13.04
CA LEU A 74 1.89 5.95 12.11
C LEU A 74 3.25 5.89 12.80
N GLN A 75 3.50 6.76 13.79
CA GLN A 75 4.71 6.69 14.62
C GLN A 75 4.73 5.40 15.45
N GLN A 76 3.61 5.04 16.09
CA GLN A 76 3.47 3.78 16.83
C GLN A 76 3.71 2.56 15.92
N LEU A 77 3.11 2.56 14.72
CA LEU A 77 3.33 1.49 13.74
C LEU A 77 4.80 1.41 13.30
N GLY A 78 5.46 2.55 13.14
CA GLY A 78 6.89 2.63 12.84
C GLY A 78 7.78 2.12 13.98
N ALA A 79 7.37 2.32 15.23
CA ALA A 79 8.07 1.77 16.39
C ALA A 79 7.95 0.24 16.48
N LEU A 80 6.79 -0.32 16.09
CA LEU A 80 6.58 -1.76 16.03
C LEU A 80 7.39 -2.44 14.92
N LEU A 81 7.56 -1.77 13.77
CA LEU A 81 8.27 -2.30 12.61
C LEU A 81 9.29 -1.30 12.07
N PRO A 82 10.52 -1.28 12.62
CA PRO A 82 11.59 -0.45 12.08
C PRO A 82 11.89 -0.89 10.64
N GLY A 83 11.85 0.06 9.71
CA GLY A 83 12.01 -0.17 8.27
C GLY A 83 10.70 -0.23 7.48
N LEU A 84 9.54 -0.29 8.14
CA LEU A 84 8.26 -0.17 7.46
C LEU A 84 8.04 1.24 6.90
N GLN A 85 8.49 2.29 7.59
CA GLN A 85 8.32 3.68 7.14
C GLN A 85 8.94 3.96 5.77
N SER A 86 10.20 3.52 5.56
CA SER A 86 10.89 3.68 4.28
C SER A 86 10.25 2.83 3.18
N ARG A 87 9.68 1.66 3.54
CA ARG A 87 8.93 0.82 2.61
C ARG A 87 7.53 1.35 2.35
N LEU A 88 6.82 1.95 3.29
CA LEU A 88 5.53 2.61 3.04
C LEU A 88 5.73 3.75 2.04
N ALA A 89 6.78 4.57 2.20
CA ALA A 89 7.10 5.60 1.21
C ALA A 89 7.34 5.02 -0.20
N LYS A 90 8.00 3.85 -0.29
CA LYS A 90 8.35 3.19 -1.57
C LYS A 90 7.23 2.31 -2.17
N VAL A 91 6.41 1.67 -1.33
CA VAL A 91 5.39 0.67 -1.67
C VAL A 91 4.01 1.33 -1.84
N SER A 92 3.75 2.46 -1.17
CA SER A 92 2.43 3.13 -1.16
C SER A 92 2.01 3.74 -2.50
N TRP A 93 2.84 3.67 -3.55
CA TRP A 93 2.45 4.11 -4.90
C TRP A 93 2.46 3.00 -5.97
N GLY A 94 3.09 1.84 -5.71
CA GLY A 94 3.13 0.74 -6.68
C GLY A 94 2.29 -0.48 -6.30
N SER A 95 2.06 -0.73 -5.00
CA SER A 95 1.45 -2.00 -4.57
C SER A 95 0.58 -1.94 -3.30
N ALA A 96 0.56 -0.84 -2.53
CA ALA A 96 -0.29 -0.71 -1.33
C ALA A 96 -1.27 0.48 -1.43
N PRO A 97 -2.59 0.22 -1.54
CA PRO A 97 -3.61 1.27 -1.52
C PRO A 97 -3.55 2.12 -0.23
N PRO A 98 -3.86 3.43 -0.28
CA PRO A 98 -4.03 4.29 0.90
C PRO A 98 -4.98 3.69 1.95
N LYS A 99 -5.99 2.94 1.47
CA LYS A 99 -6.93 2.18 2.30
C LYS A 99 -6.26 1.13 3.18
N LEU A 100 -5.20 0.46 2.73
CA LEU A 100 -4.47 -0.50 3.55
C LEU A 100 -3.71 0.21 4.68
N VAL A 101 -3.11 1.36 4.38
CA VAL A 101 -2.41 2.16 5.40
C VAL A 101 -3.39 2.66 6.45
N ALA A 102 -4.57 3.14 6.04
CA ALA A 102 -5.65 3.50 6.96
C ALA A 102 -6.06 2.32 7.84
N ARG A 103 -6.31 1.14 7.24
CA ARG A 103 -6.67 -0.07 8.01
C ARG A 103 -5.58 -0.50 9.00
N LEU A 104 -4.31 -0.42 8.62
CA LEU A 104 -3.19 -0.74 9.51
C LEU A 104 -3.09 0.26 10.68
N ALA A 105 -3.24 1.56 10.40
CA ALA A 105 -3.22 2.61 11.42
C ALA A 105 -4.47 2.57 12.32
N ALA A 106 -5.60 2.08 11.83
CA ALA A 106 -6.78 1.85 12.63
C ALA A 106 -6.55 0.77 13.71
N ASN A 107 -5.81 -0.29 13.35
CA ASN A 107 -5.69 -1.52 14.13
C ASN A 107 -4.26 -1.78 14.65
N THR A 108 -3.56 -0.75 15.15
CA THR A 108 -2.17 -0.87 15.60
C THR A 108 -1.97 -1.94 16.69
N GLY A 109 -2.91 -2.05 17.62
CA GLY A 109 -2.87 -3.06 18.69
C GLY A 109 -2.99 -4.50 18.17
N GLU A 110 -3.88 -4.74 17.21
CA GLU A 110 -4.01 -6.07 16.58
C GLU A 110 -2.77 -6.41 15.76
N VAL A 111 -2.22 -5.43 15.03
CA VAL A 111 -0.98 -5.62 14.26
C VAL A 111 0.16 -6.06 15.19
N ALA A 112 0.30 -5.46 16.37
CA ALA A 112 1.31 -5.88 17.34
C ALA A 112 1.13 -7.35 17.80
N GLN A 113 -0.12 -7.75 18.09
CA GLN A 113 -0.42 -9.14 18.46
C GLN A 113 -0.14 -10.12 17.32
N ARG A 114 -0.51 -9.77 16.08
CA ARG A 114 -0.27 -10.59 14.88
C ARG A 114 1.23 -10.75 14.63
N LEU A 115 2.02 -9.69 14.81
CA LEU A 115 3.49 -9.75 14.73
C LEU A 115 4.10 -10.67 15.77
N LEU A 116 3.60 -10.63 17.01
CA LEU A 116 4.06 -11.55 18.06
C LEU A 116 3.76 -13.01 17.70
N ARG A 117 2.56 -13.31 17.17
CA ARG A 117 2.22 -14.66 16.70
C ARG A 117 3.13 -15.10 15.56
N LEU A 118 3.33 -14.25 14.56
CA LEU A 118 4.28 -14.53 13.47
C LEU A 118 5.70 -14.79 14.00
N LYS A 119 6.13 -14.08 15.05
CA LYS A 119 7.44 -14.31 15.66
C LYS A 119 7.55 -15.67 16.36
N ILE A 120 6.45 -16.15 16.93
CA ILE A 120 6.38 -17.48 17.55
C ILE A 120 6.43 -18.56 16.47
N THR A 121 5.71 -18.39 15.36
CA THR A 121 5.69 -19.35 14.24
C THR A 121 7.01 -19.38 13.47
N PHE A 122 7.63 -18.22 13.25
CA PHE A 122 8.87 -18.04 12.49
C PHE A 122 9.93 -17.31 13.32
N PRO A 123 10.56 -17.99 14.28
CA PRO A 123 11.48 -17.36 15.23
C PRO A 123 12.73 -16.80 14.56
N GLN A 124 13.23 -17.41 13.47
CA GLN A 124 14.45 -16.96 12.78
C GLN A 124 14.15 -15.97 11.64
N ALA A 125 12.89 -15.78 11.25
CA ALA A 125 12.55 -14.89 10.14
C ALA A 125 12.62 -13.41 10.55
N ASN A 126 13.06 -12.57 9.61
CA ASN A 126 12.95 -11.13 9.74
C ASN A 126 11.54 -10.66 9.36
N LEU A 127 10.71 -10.38 10.37
CA LEU A 127 9.33 -9.95 10.18
C LEU A 127 9.22 -8.64 9.40
N SER A 128 10.14 -7.69 9.59
CA SER A 128 10.13 -6.42 8.85
C SER A 128 10.29 -6.65 7.34
N THR A 129 11.15 -7.58 6.93
CA THR A 129 11.33 -7.95 5.52
C THR A 129 10.09 -8.66 4.99
N MET A 130 9.59 -9.64 5.74
CA MET A 130 8.44 -10.48 5.36
C MET A 130 7.16 -9.64 5.17
N VAL A 131 6.83 -8.80 6.16
CA VAL A 131 5.70 -7.87 6.10
C VAL A 131 5.88 -6.81 5.02
N GLY A 132 7.13 -6.33 4.84
CA GLY A 132 7.45 -5.38 3.78
C GLY A 132 7.21 -5.94 2.37
N ASN A 133 7.29 -7.26 2.20
CA ASN A 133 7.01 -7.95 0.95
C ASN A 133 5.51 -8.26 0.76
N ARG A 134 4.75 -8.46 1.86
CA ARG A 134 3.30 -8.69 1.82
C ARG A 134 2.59 -8.09 3.04
N LEU A 135 2.17 -6.83 2.92
CA LEU A 135 1.43 -6.11 3.96
C LEU A 135 0.05 -6.71 4.27
N SER A 136 -0.55 -7.43 3.31
CA SER A 136 -1.87 -8.07 3.50
C SER A 136 -1.86 -9.09 4.65
N LEU A 137 -0.71 -9.73 4.92
CA LEU A 137 -0.58 -10.72 6.00
C LEU A 137 -0.93 -10.15 7.37
N LEU A 138 -0.71 -8.85 7.58
CA LEU A 138 -1.07 -8.20 8.84
C LEU A 138 -2.55 -7.84 8.93
N LEU A 139 -3.25 -7.81 7.81
CA LEU A 139 -4.65 -7.44 7.71
C LEU A 139 -5.58 -8.66 7.61
N ASP A 140 -5.07 -9.81 7.21
CA ASP A 140 -5.82 -11.06 7.15
C ASP A 140 -6.10 -11.58 8.57
N ASP A 141 -7.36 -11.87 8.87
CA ASP A 141 -7.82 -12.28 10.21
C ASP A 141 -7.50 -13.76 10.52
N GLU A 142 -7.04 -14.51 9.52
CA GLU A 142 -6.86 -15.96 9.57
C GLU A 142 -5.46 -16.38 10.03
N MET A 143 -4.96 -15.77 11.11
CA MET A 143 -3.64 -16.11 11.67
C MET A 143 -3.48 -17.59 12.04
N GLY A 144 -4.57 -18.26 12.45
CA GLY A 144 -4.55 -19.70 12.72
C GLY A 144 -4.28 -20.54 11.48
N GLN A 145 -4.68 -20.07 10.29
CA GLN A 145 -4.34 -20.73 9.04
C GLN A 145 -2.86 -20.57 8.70
N VAL A 146 -2.24 -19.44 9.07
CA VAL A 146 -0.79 -19.22 8.84
C VAL A 146 0.06 -20.21 9.64
N GLU A 147 -0.34 -20.51 10.89
CA GLU A 147 0.34 -21.51 11.72
C GLU A 147 0.20 -22.92 11.13
N ALA A 148 -1.03 -23.32 10.75
CA ALA A 148 -1.26 -24.60 10.10
C ALA A 148 -0.55 -24.71 8.74
N ALA A 149 -0.50 -23.61 7.99
CA ALA A 149 0.21 -23.50 6.72
C ALA A 149 1.71 -23.70 6.90
N ALA A 150 2.29 -23.10 7.95
CA ALA A 150 3.70 -23.27 8.27
C ALA A 150 4.04 -24.74 8.54
N GLU A 151 3.22 -25.46 9.33
CA GLU A 151 3.44 -26.89 9.58
C GLU A 151 3.37 -27.72 8.29
N ARG A 152 2.35 -27.51 7.45
CA ARG A 152 2.24 -28.20 6.16
C ARG A 152 3.42 -27.92 5.25
N LEU A 153 3.90 -26.67 5.18
CA LEU A 153 5.08 -26.33 4.39
C LEU A 153 6.35 -27.04 4.90
N ARG A 154 6.48 -27.28 6.20
CA ARG A 154 7.60 -28.07 6.76
C ARG A 154 7.54 -29.53 6.31
N GLU A 155 6.34 -30.09 6.23
CA GLU A 155 6.13 -31.46 5.74
C GLU A 155 6.42 -31.58 4.23
N LEU A 156 5.99 -30.59 3.43
CA LEU A 156 6.19 -30.58 1.99
C LEU A 156 7.65 -30.36 1.56
N LEU A 157 8.41 -29.59 2.34
CA LEU A 157 9.78 -29.17 2.02
C LEU A 157 10.80 -29.61 3.08
N PRO A 158 11.01 -30.93 3.26
CA PRO A 158 11.98 -31.41 4.23
C PRO A 158 13.40 -30.93 3.88
N GLY A 159 14.08 -30.34 4.87
CA GLY A 159 15.45 -29.85 4.73
C GLY A 159 15.61 -28.49 4.06
N ILE A 160 14.53 -27.71 3.87
CA ILE A 160 14.63 -26.28 3.52
C ILE A 160 14.45 -25.44 4.79
N HIS A 161 15.25 -24.38 4.94
CA HIS A 161 15.08 -23.41 6.02
C HIS A 161 13.84 -22.55 5.77
N LEU A 162 12.68 -23.04 6.24
CA LEU A 162 11.38 -22.42 6.01
C LEU A 162 11.34 -20.93 6.41
N ASP A 163 11.90 -20.58 7.56
CA ASP A 163 11.91 -19.21 8.07
C ASP A 163 12.54 -18.21 7.07
N ARG A 164 13.68 -18.55 6.49
CA ARG A 164 14.35 -17.71 5.47
C ARG A 164 13.60 -17.71 4.15
N PHE A 165 12.98 -18.84 3.82
CA PHE A 165 12.22 -18.99 2.59
C PHE A 165 10.96 -18.12 2.60
N VAL A 166 10.20 -18.16 3.69
CA VAL A 166 8.99 -17.34 3.90
C VAL A 166 9.33 -15.86 4.02
N GLU A 167 10.46 -15.51 4.64
CA GLU A 167 10.93 -14.11 4.69
C GLU A 167 11.06 -13.49 3.29
N THR A 168 11.62 -14.26 2.36
CA THR A 168 11.84 -13.81 0.98
C THR A 168 10.56 -13.92 0.15
N PHE A 169 9.77 -14.96 0.37
CA PHE A 169 8.61 -15.30 -0.45
C PHE A 169 7.35 -15.51 0.41
N PRO A 170 6.76 -14.46 0.99
CA PRO A 170 5.55 -14.58 1.83
C PRO A 170 4.30 -15.08 1.09
N LEU A 171 4.36 -15.23 -0.23
CA LEU A 171 3.28 -15.81 -1.04
C LEU A 171 3.14 -17.32 -0.79
N VAL A 172 4.20 -18.01 -0.34
CA VAL A 172 4.15 -19.46 -0.12
C VAL A 172 3.27 -19.87 1.06
N LEU A 173 2.89 -18.91 1.91
CA LEU A 173 1.97 -19.14 3.02
C LEU A 173 0.56 -19.53 2.56
N ASP A 174 0.22 -19.28 1.29
CA ASP A 174 -0.94 -19.90 0.65
C ASP A 174 -0.56 -21.31 0.17
N VAL A 175 -0.77 -22.29 1.06
CA VAL A 175 -0.32 -23.67 0.85
C VAL A 175 -1.04 -24.33 -0.32
N GLU A 176 -2.33 -24.07 -0.50
CA GLU A 176 -3.12 -24.68 -1.57
C GLU A 176 -2.60 -24.23 -2.94
N CYS A 177 -2.41 -22.91 -3.12
CA CYS A 177 -1.83 -22.38 -4.36
C CYS A 177 -0.41 -22.89 -4.60
N PHE A 178 0.38 -23.03 -3.53
CA PHE A 178 1.76 -23.50 -3.61
C PHE A 178 1.84 -24.99 -3.98
N GLU A 179 1.03 -25.85 -3.36
CA GLU A 179 0.93 -27.28 -3.68
C GLU A 179 0.55 -27.50 -5.14
N MET A 180 -0.48 -26.80 -5.62
CA MET A 180 -0.87 -26.85 -7.03
C MET A 180 0.27 -26.42 -7.96
N ALA A 181 1.05 -25.41 -7.58
CA ALA A 181 2.20 -24.97 -8.38
C ALA A 181 3.34 -26.00 -8.38
N LEU A 182 3.54 -26.74 -7.28
CA LEU A 182 4.49 -27.84 -7.24
C LEU A 182 4.06 -29.01 -8.14
N GLU A 183 2.77 -29.35 -8.14
CA GLU A 183 2.22 -30.37 -9.03
C GLU A 183 2.37 -29.98 -10.50
N ASP A 184 2.04 -28.72 -10.83
CA ASP A 184 2.24 -28.18 -12.18
C ASP A 184 3.72 -28.21 -12.58
N ALA A 185 4.64 -27.84 -11.68
CA ALA A 185 6.08 -27.92 -11.93
C ALA A 185 6.53 -29.36 -12.22
N ARG A 186 6.04 -30.35 -11.45
CA ARG A 186 6.33 -31.78 -11.68
C ARG A 186 5.80 -32.27 -13.02
N ARG A 187 4.62 -31.78 -13.42
CA ARG A 187 3.99 -32.13 -14.71
C ARG A 187 4.76 -31.54 -15.90
N ILE A 188 5.23 -30.30 -15.79
CA ILE A 188 5.95 -29.60 -16.87
C ILE A 188 7.38 -30.14 -17.00
N LEU A 189 8.04 -30.49 -15.89
CA LEU A 189 9.42 -30.94 -15.84
C LEU A 189 9.53 -32.39 -15.31
N PRO A 190 9.10 -33.40 -16.08
CA PRO A 190 9.19 -34.79 -15.64
C PRO A 190 10.65 -35.21 -15.46
N GLY A 191 10.95 -35.89 -14.35
CA GLY A 191 12.29 -36.41 -14.05
C GLY A 191 13.24 -35.42 -13.36
N THR A 192 12.82 -34.18 -13.11
CA THR A 192 13.61 -33.21 -12.33
C THR A 192 13.18 -33.22 -10.87
N ASP A 193 14.15 -33.19 -9.94
CA ASP A 193 13.85 -33.01 -8.52
C ASP A 193 13.46 -31.55 -8.24
N VAL A 194 12.15 -31.33 -8.14
CA VAL A 194 11.52 -30.03 -7.87
C VAL A 194 12.01 -29.43 -6.55
N THR A 195 12.33 -30.25 -5.55
CA THR A 195 12.83 -29.76 -4.26
C THR A 195 14.27 -29.25 -4.35
N ALA A 196 15.14 -29.92 -5.12
CA ALA A 196 16.48 -29.42 -5.44
C ALA A 196 16.41 -28.14 -6.28
N MET A 197 15.43 -28.04 -7.18
CA MET A 197 15.21 -26.84 -7.97
C MET A 197 14.77 -25.65 -7.10
N LEU A 198 13.87 -25.84 -6.13
CA LEU A 198 13.49 -24.80 -5.17
C LEU A 198 14.68 -24.25 -4.37
N ARG A 199 15.61 -25.12 -3.97
CA ARG A 199 16.80 -24.69 -3.23
C ARG A 199 17.74 -23.84 -4.09
N SER A 200 17.79 -24.15 -5.38
CA SER A 200 18.72 -23.53 -6.33
C SER A 200 18.15 -22.24 -6.92
N ASN A 201 16.90 -22.27 -7.39
CA ASN A 201 16.21 -21.20 -8.09
C ASN A 201 14.69 -21.22 -7.75
N PRO A 202 14.28 -20.64 -6.62
CA PRO A 202 12.88 -20.65 -6.19
C PRO A 202 11.95 -19.82 -7.08
N ASP A 203 12.49 -18.79 -7.76
CA ASP A 203 11.70 -17.91 -8.63
C ASP A 203 11.01 -18.66 -9.79
N ILE A 204 11.57 -19.78 -10.26
CA ILE A 204 10.98 -20.56 -11.36
C ILE A 204 9.61 -21.11 -10.93
N ILE A 205 9.52 -21.71 -9.73
CA ILE A 205 8.26 -22.27 -9.24
C ILE A 205 7.30 -21.15 -8.83
N LEU A 206 7.83 -20.10 -8.22
CA LEU A 206 7.01 -18.96 -7.79
C LEU A 206 6.48 -18.16 -8.98
N SER A 207 7.13 -18.21 -10.14
CA SER A 207 6.59 -17.65 -11.38
C SER A 207 5.31 -18.36 -11.83
N LEU A 208 5.17 -19.66 -11.54
CA LEU A 208 3.94 -20.42 -11.83
C LEU A 208 2.81 -20.03 -10.88
N VAL A 209 3.13 -19.76 -9.60
CA VAL A 209 2.18 -19.20 -8.62
C VAL A 209 1.71 -17.81 -9.05
N LYS A 210 2.65 -16.93 -9.47
CA LYS A 210 2.35 -15.57 -9.94
C LYS A 210 1.60 -15.56 -11.27
N GLY A 211 1.91 -16.50 -12.17
CA GLY A 211 1.32 -16.65 -13.50
C GLY A 211 -0.20 -16.86 -13.45
N LYS A 212 -0.71 -17.53 -12.42
CA LYS A 212 -2.16 -17.73 -12.22
C LYS A 212 -2.92 -16.43 -11.87
N ASN A 213 -2.21 -15.39 -11.41
CA ASN A 213 -2.75 -14.06 -11.16
C ASN A 213 -2.54 -13.09 -12.35
N LEU A 214 -1.95 -13.53 -13.46
CA LEU A 214 -1.97 -12.71 -14.68
C LEU A 214 -3.40 -12.70 -15.22
N ILE A 215 -3.89 -11.47 -15.42
CA ILE A 215 -5.15 -11.18 -16.10
C ILE A 215 -5.23 -12.04 -17.38
N PRO A 216 -6.28 -12.85 -17.57
CA PRO A 216 -6.45 -13.63 -18.79
C PRO A 216 -6.55 -12.66 -19.97
N TYR A 217 -5.50 -12.57 -20.79
CA TYR A 217 -5.47 -11.68 -21.95
C TYR A 217 -6.19 -12.24 -23.18
N ASP A 218 -6.82 -13.41 -23.09
CA ASP A 218 -7.28 -14.17 -24.26
C ASP A 218 -8.75 -14.63 -24.18
N GLN A 219 -9.69 -13.71 -23.96
CA GLN A 219 -11.10 -13.98 -24.29
C GLN A 219 -11.80 -12.84 -25.04
N ILE A 220 -11.06 -11.89 -25.61
CA ILE A 220 -11.64 -11.03 -26.65
C ILE A 220 -11.60 -11.87 -27.93
N SER A 221 -12.74 -12.45 -28.28
CA SER A 221 -12.95 -13.02 -29.62
C SER A 221 -12.53 -11.97 -30.65
N ASN A 222 -11.56 -12.33 -31.50
CA ASN A 222 -11.08 -11.44 -32.54
C ASN A 222 -12.28 -11.06 -33.44
N PRO A 223 -12.73 -9.80 -33.48
CA PRO A 223 -13.90 -9.40 -34.28
C PRO A 223 -13.61 -9.39 -35.79
N TRP A 224 -12.41 -9.82 -36.20
CA TRP A 224 -11.92 -9.83 -37.57
C TRP A 224 -11.76 -11.24 -38.16
N THR A 225 -12.28 -12.28 -37.52
CA THR A 225 -12.48 -13.62 -38.12
C THR A 225 -13.91 -13.86 -38.47
#